data_AF-A0A377KM27-F1
#
_entry.id   AF-A0A377KM27-F1
#
_cell.length_a   1.000
_cell.length_b   1.000
_cell.length_c   1.000
_cell.angle_alpha   90.00
_cell.angle_beta   90.00
_cell.angle_gamma   90.00
#
_symmetry.space_group_name_H-M   'P 1'
#
loop_
_entity.id
_entity.type
_entity.pdbx_description
1 polymer ?
#
loop_
_entity_poly.entity_id
_entity_poly.type
_entity_poly.pdbx_seq_one_letter_code
_entity_poly.pdbx_strand_id
1 'polypeptide(L)'
;MNILHISDIHFRREYEACEEGYKGMLATMQNPLIPLEQCIHHLLQQTPLDLVIISGDLTEDGEIDDYRYLKTWLENALGETTILVTLGNHDIKEHFWVGWCDEAASSAPYNQIVKYPEFTVISFDNSSYGYADGIVDDQQFQWLKKALEQEKDQPIFLVTHHHLLSHQSSIPKWPGTERFLKLIAPYDIRCILNGHTHHTFTDEINGIPYFTVSSMSFVGEDEGDGFVRFEERHGYNLYHLDQGRIVRQTTENFIPGNILKTLQMKD
;
A
#
# COMPACT_ATOMS: atom_id res chain seq x y z
N MET A 1 -0.35 14.12 15.70
CA MET A 1 0.52 13.52 14.67
C MET A 1 -0.26 13.36 13.37
N ASN A 2 0.30 13.66 12.21
CA ASN A 2 -0.33 13.51 10.91
C ASN A 2 0.34 12.39 10.11
N ILE A 3 -0.46 11.42 9.69
CA ILE A 3 -0.01 10.26 8.91
C ILE A 3 -0.65 10.34 7.53
N LEU A 4 0.17 10.45 6.49
CA LEU A 4 -0.27 10.25 5.11
C LEU A 4 -0.21 8.76 4.79
N HIS A 5 -1.27 8.22 4.20
CA HIS A 5 -1.32 6.86 3.70
C HIS A 5 -1.67 6.87 2.22
N ILE A 6 -0.80 6.25 1.43
CA ILE A 6 -0.90 6.07 -0.01
C ILE A 6 -0.59 4.60 -0.35
N SER A 7 -0.96 4.15 -1.54
CA SER A 7 -0.70 2.79 -1.99
C SER A 7 -0.76 2.71 -3.51
N ASP A 8 -0.32 1.56 -4.06
CA ASP A 8 -0.51 1.16 -5.45
C ASP A 8 -0.05 2.27 -6.40
N ILE A 9 1.21 2.68 -6.22
CA ILE A 9 1.85 3.72 -7.02
C ILE A 9 2.10 3.20 -8.43
N HIS A 10 2.42 1.90 -8.58
CA HIS A 10 2.71 1.26 -9.86
C HIS A 10 3.71 2.08 -10.70
N PHE A 11 4.74 2.60 -10.04
CA PHE A 11 5.72 3.44 -10.72
C PHE A 11 6.53 2.61 -11.75
N ARG A 12 6.74 3.23 -12.91
CA ARG A 12 7.79 2.88 -13.87
C ARG A 12 8.54 4.15 -14.25
N ARG A 13 9.86 4.07 -14.37
CA ARG A 13 10.63 5.17 -14.96
C ARG A 13 10.32 5.33 -16.45
N GLU A 14 10.08 4.22 -17.14
CA GLU A 14 9.85 4.17 -18.57
C GLU A 14 8.57 3.37 -18.87
N TYR A 15 7.61 4.02 -19.52
CA TYR A 15 6.40 3.37 -20.04
C TYR A 15 6.62 3.09 -21.53
N GLU A 16 7.08 1.87 -21.84
CA GLU A 16 7.33 1.46 -23.22
C GLU A 16 6.06 1.58 -24.08
N ALA A 17 6.21 2.11 -25.29
CA ALA A 17 5.11 2.22 -26.24
C ALA A 17 4.57 0.82 -26.59
N CYS A 18 3.32 0.57 -26.24
CA CYS A 18 2.62 -0.67 -26.54
C CYS A 18 1.15 -0.33 -26.81
N GLU A 19 0.54 -0.97 -27.81
CA GLU A 19 -0.88 -0.77 -28.13
C GLU A 19 -1.77 -1.92 -27.63
N GLU A 20 -1.20 -3.02 -27.13
CA GLU A 20 -1.94 -4.26 -26.86
C GLU A 20 -1.99 -4.60 -25.38
N GLY A 21 -3.12 -5.18 -24.96
CA GLY A 21 -3.32 -5.71 -23.61
C GLY A 21 -3.05 -4.71 -22.48
N TYR A 22 -2.64 -5.25 -21.34
CA TYR A 22 -2.34 -4.52 -20.11
C TYR A 22 -1.12 -3.60 -20.24
N LYS A 23 -0.07 -4.02 -20.95
CA LYS A 23 1.08 -3.14 -21.25
C LYS A 23 0.66 -1.90 -22.04
N GLY A 24 -0.24 -2.05 -23.01
CA GLY A 24 -0.77 -0.92 -23.75
C GLY A 24 -1.77 -0.06 -22.96
N MET A 25 -2.34 -0.56 -21.87
CA MET A 25 -3.07 0.26 -20.91
C MET A 25 -2.08 1.15 -20.14
N LEU A 26 -1.04 0.54 -19.56
CA LEU A 26 -0.01 1.27 -18.81
C LEU A 26 0.73 2.31 -19.67
N ALA A 27 0.96 2.03 -20.95
CA ALA A 27 1.59 2.98 -21.88
C ALA A 27 0.78 4.28 -22.08
N THR A 28 -0.53 4.28 -21.77
CA THR A 28 -1.40 5.46 -21.85
C THR A 28 -1.53 6.21 -20.53
N MET A 29 -1.02 5.62 -19.45
CA MET A 29 -1.14 6.16 -18.10
C MET A 29 -0.19 7.35 -17.90
N GLN A 30 -0.67 8.38 -17.23
CA GLN A 30 0.16 9.44 -16.71
C GLN A 30 1.16 8.87 -15.68
N ASN A 31 2.37 9.41 -15.65
CA ASN A 31 3.31 9.09 -14.58
C ASN A 31 2.69 9.41 -13.20
N PRO A 32 2.56 8.42 -12.30
CA PRO A 32 1.85 8.56 -11.01
C PRO A 32 2.54 9.54 -10.06
N LEU A 33 3.81 9.88 -10.31
CA LEU A 33 4.51 10.91 -9.53
C LEU A 33 3.93 12.30 -9.74
N ILE A 34 3.26 12.58 -10.87
CA ILE A 34 2.65 13.89 -11.13
C ILE A 34 1.49 14.17 -10.16
N PRO A 35 0.44 13.32 -10.06
CA PRO A 35 -0.61 13.52 -9.07
C PRO A 35 -0.08 13.37 -7.63
N LEU A 36 0.90 12.49 -7.39
CA LEU A 36 1.51 12.34 -6.06
C LEU A 36 2.22 13.62 -5.60
N GLU A 37 2.98 14.28 -6.48
CA GLU A 37 3.64 15.56 -6.21
C GLU A 37 2.61 16.63 -5.81
N GLN A 38 1.50 16.72 -6.56
CA GLN A 38 0.43 17.67 -6.28
C GLN A 38 -0.21 17.41 -4.91
N CYS A 39 -0.47 16.15 -4.58
CA CYS A 39 -1.02 15.76 -3.28
C CYS A 39 -0.05 16.13 -2.13
N ILE A 40 1.22 15.75 -2.24
CA ILE A 40 2.24 16.04 -1.22
C ILE A 40 2.40 17.55 -1.04
N HIS A 41 2.56 18.31 -2.12
CA HIS A 41 2.68 19.77 -2.05
C HIS A 41 1.45 20.43 -1.42
N HIS A 42 0.25 19.99 -1.79
CA HIS A 42 -0.99 20.52 -1.22
C HIS A 42 -1.09 20.24 0.29
N LEU A 43 -0.74 19.04 0.73
CA LEU A 43 -0.77 18.64 2.13
C LEU A 43 0.26 19.39 2.98
N LEU A 44 1.49 19.50 2.50
CA LEU A 44 2.58 20.18 3.21
C LEU A 44 2.34 21.69 3.37
N GLN A 45 1.49 22.31 2.53
CA GLN A 45 1.04 23.68 2.73
C GLN A 45 0.05 23.85 3.88
N GLN A 46 -0.63 22.78 4.29
CA GLN A 46 -1.68 22.81 5.32
C GLN A 46 -1.20 22.29 6.67
N THR A 47 -0.40 21.23 6.66
CA THR A 47 0.04 20.55 7.88
C THR A 47 1.37 19.82 7.65
N PRO A 48 2.28 19.79 8.65
CA PRO A 48 3.43 18.90 8.57
C PRO A 48 2.97 17.44 8.60
N LEU A 49 3.69 16.58 7.88
CA LEU A 49 3.53 15.13 7.92
C LEU A 49 4.58 14.55 8.87
N ASP A 50 4.17 13.65 9.76
CA ASP A 50 5.08 12.99 10.71
C ASP A 50 5.47 11.58 10.24
N LEU A 51 4.62 10.97 9.41
CA LEU A 51 4.81 9.65 8.82
C LEU A 51 4.08 9.58 7.46
N VAL A 52 4.73 8.96 6.48
CA VAL A 52 4.10 8.50 5.24
C VAL A 52 4.12 6.98 5.23
N ILE A 53 2.95 6.37 5.07
CA ILE A 53 2.77 4.92 4.90
C ILE A 53 2.50 4.65 3.43
N ILE A 54 3.27 3.75 2.84
CA ILE A 54 3.06 3.21 1.49
C ILE A 54 2.73 1.73 1.64
N SER A 55 1.48 1.34 1.38
CA SER A 55 0.97 -0.01 1.63
C SER A 55 1.02 -0.95 0.41
N GLY A 56 2.12 -0.89 -0.36
CA GLY A 56 2.45 -1.84 -1.41
C GLY A 56 2.28 -1.33 -2.83
N ASP A 57 2.67 -2.19 -3.77
CA ASP A 57 2.74 -1.97 -5.21
C ASP A 57 3.41 -0.63 -5.55
N LEU A 58 4.64 -0.51 -5.07
CA LEU A 58 5.45 0.70 -5.24
C LEU A 58 5.81 0.88 -6.72
N THR A 59 6.21 -0.22 -7.35
CA THR A 59 6.59 -0.28 -8.76
C THR A 59 5.74 -1.32 -9.48
N GLU A 60 5.57 -1.14 -10.79
CA GLU A 60 4.74 -2.06 -11.58
C GLU A 60 5.44 -3.39 -11.88
N ASP A 61 6.74 -3.36 -12.21
CA ASP A 61 7.50 -4.56 -12.62
C ASP A 61 8.56 -5.01 -11.60
N GLY A 62 8.71 -4.30 -10.48
CA GLY A 62 9.70 -4.64 -9.46
C GLY A 62 11.15 -4.42 -9.89
N GLU A 63 11.41 -3.47 -10.79
CA GLU A 63 12.77 -3.20 -11.29
C GLU A 63 13.63 -2.44 -10.28
N ILE A 64 14.92 -2.82 -10.18
CA ILE A 64 15.86 -2.25 -9.19
C ILE A 64 15.98 -0.73 -9.33
N ASP A 65 16.10 -0.24 -10.56
CA ASP A 65 16.31 1.18 -10.82
C ASP A 65 15.03 2.02 -10.61
N ASP A 66 13.85 1.41 -10.76
CA ASP A 66 12.58 2.04 -10.44
C ASP A 66 12.46 2.27 -8.93
N TYR A 67 12.83 1.29 -8.10
CA TYR A 67 12.88 1.47 -6.65
C TYR A 67 13.86 2.58 -6.23
N ARG A 68 15.07 2.60 -6.79
CA ARG A 68 16.07 3.65 -6.50
C ARG A 68 15.52 5.03 -6.82
N TYR A 69 14.95 5.16 -8.01
CA TYR A 69 14.40 6.43 -8.47
C TYR A 69 13.25 6.87 -7.58
N LEU A 70 12.28 5.98 -7.33
CA LEU A 70 11.11 6.27 -6.51
C LEU A 70 11.51 6.68 -5.08
N LYS A 71 12.44 5.96 -4.46
CA LYS A 71 12.96 6.29 -3.14
C LYS A 71 13.59 7.68 -3.11
N THR A 72 14.54 7.96 -4.00
CA THR A 72 15.20 9.28 -4.08
C THR A 72 14.19 10.39 -4.35
N TRP A 73 13.20 10.15 -5.21
CA TRP A 73 12.14 11.10 -5.49
C TRP A 73 11.30 11.40 -4.24
N LEU A 74 10.87 10.36 -3.52
CA LEU A 74 10.08 10.50 -2.28
C LEU A 74 10.87 11.21 -1.18
N GLU A 75 12.14 10.86 -0.98
CA GLU A 75 13.02 11.52 -0.01
C GLU A 75 13.18 13.02 -0.32
N ASN A 76 13.31 13.39 -1.60
CA ASN A 76 13.37 14.79 -2.02
C ASN A 76 12.04 15.53 -1.79
N ALA A 77 10.90 14.89 -2.08
CA ALA A 77 9.58 15.48 -1.93
C ALA A 77 9.14 15.63 -0.46
N LEU A 78 9.57 14.71 0.41
CA LEU A 78 9.12 14.60 1.81
C LEU A 78 10.16 15.05 2.84
N GLY A 79 11.40 15.31 2.42
CA GLY A 79 12.49 15.76 3.29
C GLY A 79 12.80 14.73 4.38
N GLU A 80 12.75 15.17 5.64
CA GLU A 80 13.05 14.34 6.81
C GLU A 80 11.85 13.51 7.32
N THR A 81 10.71 13.56 6.61
CA THR A 81 9.52 12.80 7.01
C THR A 81 9.81 11.30 6.94
N THR A 82 9.44 10.56 7.99
CA THR A 82 9.62 9.11 8.02
C THR A 82 8.72 8.45 6.97
N ILE A 83 9.28 7.53 6.18
CA ILE A 83 8.54 6.73 5.21
C ILE A 83 8.57 5.27 5.66
N LEU A 84 7.39 4.69 5.88
CA LEU A 84 7.19 3.27 6.17
C LEU A 84 6.60 2.60 4.94
N VAL A 85 7.20 1.49 4.54
CA VAL A 85 6.85 0.74 3.33
C VAL A 85 6.38 -0.66 3.72
N THR A 86 5.30 -1.09 3.06
CA THR A 86 4.89 -2.50 2.95
C THR A 86 5.03 -2.88 1.49
N LEU A 87 5.46 -4.11 1.19
CA LEU A 87 5.54 -4.60 -0.19
C LEU A 87 4.19 -5.14 -0.66
N GLY A 88 3.87 -4.93 -1.94
CA GLY A 88 2.73 -5.53 -2.62
C GLY A 88 3.12 -6.67 -3.57
N ASN A 89 2.14 -7.21 -4.28
CA ASN A 89 2.33 -8.38 -5.16
C ASN A 89 3.06 -8.05 -6.47
N HIS A 90 3.17 -6.77 -6.84
CA HIS A 90 4.03 -6.32 -7.94
C HIS A 90 5.50 -6.14 -7.50
N ASP A 91 5.75 -6.05 -6.20
CA ASP A 91 7.09 -5.79 -5.70
C ASP A 91 7.94 -7.08 -5.60
N ILE A 92 9.05 -7.13 -6.33
CA ILE A 92 10.05 -8.21 -6.25
C ILE A 92 11.01 -7.95 -5.07
N LYS A 93 10.92 -8.76 -4.02
CA LYS A 93 11.74 -8.66 -2.79
C LYS A 93 13.25 -8.56 -3.05
N GLU A 94 13.80 -9.46 -3.88
CA GLU A 94 15.24 -9.49 -4.18
C GLU A 94 15.71 -8.17 -4.79
N HIS A 95 14.91 -7.59 -5.68
CA HIS A 95 15.19 -6.31 -6.32
C HIS A 95 14.95 -5.14 -5.38
N PHE A 96 13.93 -5.21 -4.53
CA PHE A 96 13.63 -4.19 -3.52
C PHE A 96 14.80 -4.03 -2.53
N TRP A 97 15.37 -5.12 -2.03
CA TRP A 97 16.54 -5.04 -1.14
C TRP A 97 17.74 -4.34 -1.81
N VAL A 98 17.94 -4.55 -3.11
CA VAL A 98 19.04 -3.90 -3.87
C VAL A 98 18.71 -2.45 -4.21
N GLY A 99 17.49 -2.17 -4.65
CA GLY A 99 17.10 -0.87 -5.19
C GLY A 99 16.65 0.11 -4.12
N TRP A 100 15.82 -0.34 -3.17
CA TRP A 100 15.30 0.48 -2.09
C TRP A 100 16.23 0.50 -0.87
N CYS A 101 16.74 -0.65 -0.44
CA CYS A 101 17.55 -0.74 0.78
C CYS A 101 19.04 -0.48 0.55
N ASP A 102 19.52 -0.53 -0.70
CA ASP A 102 20.97 -0.52 -1.03
C ASP A 102 21.73 -1.66 -0.33
N GLU A 103 21.10 -2.83 -0.23
CA GLU A 103 21.62 -4.04 0.39
C GLU A 103 21.79 -5.17 -0.65
N ALA A 104 22.34 -6.31 -0.20
CA ALA A 104 22.41 -7.49 -1.05
C ALA A 104 21.01 -8.04 -1.36
N ALA A 105 20.85 -8.61 -2.56
CA ALA A 105 19.59 -9.26 -2.96
C ALA A 105 19.17 -10.32 -1.93
N SER A 106 17.90 -10.26 -1.52
CA SER A 106 17.33 -11.12 -0.50
C SER A 106 15.87 -11.42 -0.81
N SER A 107 15.47 -12.68 -0.68
CA SER A 107 14.06 -13.09 -0.77
C SER A 107 13.33 -12.97 0.57
N ALA A 108 14.00 -12.44 1.60
CA ALA A 108 13.40 -12.27 2.92
C ALA A 108 12.24 -11.25 2.87
N PRO A 109 11.14 -11.51 3.59
CA PRO A 109 10.06 -10.55 3.78
C PRO A 109 10.57 -9.22 4.34
N TYR A 110 10.08 -8.11 3.80
CA TYR A 110 10.43 -6.77 4.26
C TYR A 110 9.42 -6.26 5.29
N ASN A 111 9.61 -6.66 6.53
CA ASN A 111 8.78 -6.17 7.64
C ASN A 111 9.45 -5.00 8.36
N GLN A 112 8.67 -4.03 8.83
CA GLN A 112 9.16 -2.88 9.57
C GLN A 112 8.39 -2.66 10.88
N ILE A 113 9.07 -2.11 11.87
CA ILE A 113 8.47 -1.64 13.12
C ILE A 113 8.96 -0.21 13.35
N VAL A 114 8.04 0.75 13.33
CA VAL A 114 8.35 2.17 13.61
C VAL A 114 7.64 2.55 14.90
N LYS A 115 8.40 3.06 15.86
CA LYS A 115 7.91 3.38 17.21
C LYS A 115 7.76 4.87 17.39
N TYR A 116 6.61 5.26 17.93
CA TYR A 116 6.34 6.60 18.43
C TYR A 116 6.08 6.51 19.95
N PRO A 117 6.13 7.63 20.69
CA PRO A 117 5.93 7.60 22.15
C PRO A 117 4.59 7.00 22.61
N GLU A 118 3.56 7.05 21.77
CA GLU A 118 2.18 6.69 22.13
C GLU A 118 1.61 5.49 21.37
N PHE A 119 2.34 4.98 20.36
CA PHE A 119 1.92 3.85 19.54
C PHE A 119 3.09 3.30 18.70
N THR A 120 2.89 2.09 18.19
CA THR A 120 3.82 1.44 17.25
C THR A 120 3.11 1.13 15.94
N VAL A 121 3.79 1.34 14.81
CA VAL A 121 3.34 0.86 13.50
C VAL A 121 4.12 -0.38 13.12
N ILE A 122 3.41 -1.45 12.78
CA ILE A 122 3.99 -2.71 12.29
C ILE A 122 3.57 -2.88 10.83
N SER A 123 4.54 -2.81 9.93
CA SER A 123 4.41 -3.21 8.53
C SER A 123 4.63 -4.71 8.42
N PHE A 124 3.62 -5.44 7.94
CA PHE A 124 3.68 -6.87 7.73
C PHE A 124 3.59 -7.18 6.23
N ASP A 125 4.73 -7.56 5.67
CA ASP A 125 4.85 -8.00 4.28
C ASP A 125 4.11 -9.34 4.12
N ASN A 126 2.92 -9.25 3.52
CA ASN A 126 2.10 -10.39 3.14
C ASN A 126 2.12 -10.65 1.62
N SER A 127 3.13 -10.15 0.91
CA SER A 127 3.21 -10.25 -0.54
C SER A 127 4.07 -11.40 -1.03
N SER A 128 3.80 -11.81 -2.26
CA SER A 128 4.63 -12.75 -3.00
C SER A 128 4.51 -12.42 -4.48
N TYR A 129 5.63 -12.06 -5.11
CA TYR A 129 5.63 -11.67 -6.52
C TYR A 129 5.06 -12.78 -7.40
N GLY A 130 4.15 -12.41 -8.29
CA GLY A 130 3.45 -13.34 -9.18
C GLY A 130 2.26 -14.09 -8.53
N TYR A 131 1.96 -13.83 -7.25
CA TYR A 131 0.78 -14.35 -6.57
C TYR A 131 -0.07 -13.20 -6.04
N ALA A 132 -1.09 -12.82 -6.82
CA ALA A 132 -1.96 -11.67 -6.53
C ALA A 132 -2.65 -11.75 -5.15
N ASP A 133 -2.91 -12.95 -4.63
CA ASP A 133 -3.58 -13.11 -3.32
C ASP A 133 -2.63 -13.00 -2.13
N GLY A 134 -1.31 -12.98 -2.34
CA GLY A 134 -0.29 -12.97 -1.29
C GLY A 134 -0.06 -14.34 -0.63
N ILE A 135 1.20 -14.62 -0.28
CA ILE A 135 1.62 -15.88 0.37
C ILE A 135 2.49 -15.54 1.57
N VAL A 136 2.18 -16.17 2.70
CA VAL A 136 2.91 -15.99 3.97
C VAL A 136 3.13 -17.36 4.60
N ASP A 137 4.37 -17.61 5.01
CA ASP A 137 4.75 -18.86 5.66
C ASP A 137 4.65 -18.81 7.20
N ASP A 138 4.94 -19.95 7.84
CA ASP A 138 4.94 -20.06 9.30
C ASP A 138 6.01 -19.18 9.96
N GLN A 139 7.13 -18.94 9.30
CA GLN A 139 8.22 -18.12 9.84
C GLN A 139 7.82 -16.64 9.90
N GLN A 140 7.11 -16.14 8.90
CA GLN A 140 6.52 -14.80 8.90
C GLN A 140 5.48 -14.64 10.01
N PHE A 141 4.60 -15.63 10.22
CA PHE A 141 3.66 -15.57 11.35
C PHE A 141 4.37 -15.63 12.72
N GLN A 142 5.48 -16.37 12.84
CA GLN A 142 6.30 -16.36 14.04
C GLN A 142 6.98 -15.01 14.26
N TRP A 143 7.46 -14.37 13.19
CA TRP A 143 8.00 -13.01 13.24
C TRP A 143 6.94 -12.04 13.76
N LEU A 144 5.72 -12.07 13.18
CA LEU A 144 4.63 -11.18 13.59
C LEU A 144 4.25 -11.41 15.05
N LYS A 145 4.15 -12.67 15.49
CA LYS A 145 3.89 -12.99 16.91
C LYS A 145 4.95 -12.38 17.83
N LYS A 146 6.22 -12.48 17.45
CA LYS A 146 7.32 -11.94 18.25
C LYS A 146 7.28 -10.41 18.29
N ALA A 147 6.98 -9.77 17.16
CA ALA A 147 6.82 -8.32 17.08
C ALA A 147 5.68 -7.83 17.98
N LEU A 148 4.50 -8.46 17.88
CA LEU A 148 3.35 -8.14 18.73
C LEU A 148 3.65 -8.32 20.22
N GLU A 149 4.34 -9.39 20.61
CA GLU A 149 4.73 -9.62 22.01
C GLU A 149 5.71 -8.56 22.54
N GLN A 150 6.63 -8.09 21.68
CA GLN A 150 7.58 -7.02 22.04
C GLN A 150 6.89 -5.67 22.24
N GLU A 151 5.78 -5.43 21.56
CA GLU A 151 5.04 -4.16 21.57
C GLU A 151 3.70 -4.25 22.32
N LYS A 152 3.46 -5.31 23.08
CA LYS A 152 2.15 -5.62 23.69
C LYS A 152 1.59 -4.56 24.64
N ASP A 153 2.47 -3.74 25.21
CA ASP A 153 2.11 -2.67 26.16
C ASP A 153 1.89 -1.32 25.45
N GLN A 154 1.94 -1.29 24.11
CA GLN A 154 1.68 -0.11 23.28
C GLN A 154 0.50 -0.35 22.35
N PRO A 155 -0.28 0.70 22.02
CA PRO A 155 -1.24 0.64 20.92
C PRO A 155 -0.52 0.36 19.58
N ILE A 156 -1.11 -0.49 18.73
CA ILE A 156 -0.49 -0.95 17.48
C ILE A 156 -1.35 -0.57 16.27
N PHE A 157 -0.71 0.00 15.27
CA PHE A 157 -1.24 0.15 13.92
C PHE A 157 -0.62 -0.94 13.04
N LEU A 158 -1.43 -1.72 12.34
CA LEU A 158 -0.97 -2.75 11.43
C LEU A 158 -1.11 -2.29 9.99
N VAL A 159 -0.10 -2.56 9.18
CA VAL A 159 -0.12 -2.30 7.74
C VAL A 159 0.10 -3.61 7.00
N THR A 160 -0.76 -3.90 6.04
CA THR A 160 -0.62 -4.99 5.07
C THR A 160 -0.82 -4.43 3.67
N HIS A 161 -0.42 -5.15 2.62
CA HIS A 161 -0.82 -4.75 1.27
C HIS A 161 -2.22 -5.30 0.93
N HIS A 162 -2.37 -6.62 1.05
CA HIS A 162 -3.63 -7.29 0.73
C HIS A 162 -4.71 -6.99 1.79
N HIS A 163 -5.95 -6.93 1.32
CA HIS A 163 -7.13 -6.66 2.11
C HIS A 163 -7.65 -7.90 2.85
N LEU A 164 -8.44 -7.69 3.92
CA LEU A 164 -8.86 -8.73 4.87
C LEU A 164 -10.37 -9.04 4.84
N LEU A 165 -11.17 -8.30 4.08
CA LEU A 165 -12.63 -8.34 4.15
C LEU A 165 -13.24 -8.88 2.85
N SER A 166 -13.93 -10.01 2.93
CA SER A 166 -14.50 -10.67 1.73
C SER A 166 -15.61 -9.86 1.08
N HIS A 167 -16.23 -8.92 1.79
CA HIS A 167 -17.28 -8.05 1.27
C HIS A 167 -16.75 -6.72 0.72
N GLN A 168 -15.44 -6.47 0.80
CA GLN A 168 -14.82 -5.22 0.35
C GLN A 168 -14.77 -5.10 -1.18
N SER A 169 -14.43 -6.19 -1.87
CA SER A 169 -14.12 -6.19 -3.30
C SER A 169 -14.43 -7.55 -3.92
N SER A 170 -14.55 -7.59 -5.25
CA SER A 170 -14.54 -8.84 -6.03
C SER A 170 -13.17 -9.52 -6.00
N ILE A 171 -12.10 -8.76 -5.74
CA ILE A 171 -10.76 -9.29 -5.49
C ILE A 171 -10.80 -10.13 -4.19
N PRO A 172 -10.33 -11.39 -4.20
CA PRO A 172 -10.32 -12.22 -3.00
C PRO A 172 -9.57 -11.55 -1.85
N LYS A 173 -10.10 -11.71 -0.63
CA LYS A 173 -9.35 -11.33 0.58
C LYS A 173 -8.15 -12.25 0.76
N TRP A 174 -7.11 -11.76 1.45
CA TRP A 174 -5.90 -12.52 1.71
C TRP A 174 -6.19 -13.88 2.39
N PRO A 175 -5.70 -15.03 1.86
CA PRO A 175 -5.97 -16.34 2.43
C PRO A 175 -5.52 -16.51 3.89
N GLY A 176 -4.48 -15.78 4.31
CA GLY A 176 -3.95 -15.83 5.67
C GLY A 176 -4.78 -15.05 6.71
N THR A 177 -5.86 -14.38 6.30
CA THR A 177 -6.64 -13.47 7.15
C THR A 177 -7.06 -14.09 8.47
N GLU A 178 -7.63 -15.29 8.51
CA GLU A 178 -8.21 -15.80 9.76
C GLU A 178 -7.14 -16.17 10.79
N ARG A 179 -6.00 -16.64 10.30
CA ARG A 179 -4.83 -16.90 11.15
C ARG A 179 -4.27 -15.60 11.69
N PHE A 180 -4.20 -14.55 10.86
CA PHE A 180 -3.75 -13.23 11.25
C PHE A 180 -4.66 -12.60 12.30
N LEU A 181 -5.98 -12.57 12.07
CA LEU A 181 -6.96 -12.02 13.02
C LEU A 181 -6.91 -12.74 14.37
N LYS A 182 -6.80 -14.07 14.36
CA LYS A 182 -6.64 -14.85 15.59
C LYS A 182 -5.35 -14.53 16.32
N LEU A 183 -4.26 -14.26 15.60
CA LEU A 183 -2.96 -13.92 16.18
C LEU A 183 -2.98 -12.54 16.84
N ILE A 184 -3.61 -11.54 16.20
CA ILE A 184 -3.60 -10.15 16.69
C ILE A 184 -4.63 -9.88 17.80
N ALA A 185 -5.66 -10.72 17.93
CA ALA A 185 -6.78 -10.53 18.87
C ALA A 185 -6.40 -10.21 20.33
N PRO A 186 -5.30 -10.74 20.91
CA PRO A 186 -4.92 -10.42 22.28
C PRO A 186 -4.27 -9.03 22.48
N TYR A 187 -3.93 -8.32 21.41
CA TYR A 187 -3.14 -7.09 21.43
C TYR A 187 -4.01 -5.84 21.19
N ASP A 188 -3.55 -4.67 21.63
CA ASP A 188 -4.26 -3.39 21.45
C ASP A 188 -4.08 -2.85 20.02
N ILE A 189 -4.74 -3.49 19.05
CA ILE A 189 -4.72 -3.04 17.66
C ILE A 189 -5.70 -1.88 17.47
N ARG A 190 -5.19 -0.71 17.09
CA ARG A 190 -5.97 0.52 16.91
C ARG A 190 -6.44 0.76 15.49
N CYS A 191 -5.76 0.19 14.50
CA CYS A 191 -6.09 0.38 13.10
C CYS A 191 -5.41 -0.68 12.24
N ILE A 192 -6.06 -1.07 11.15
CA ILE A 192 -5.46 -1.88 10.08
C ILE A 192 -5.55 -1.07 8.77
N LEU A 193 -4.41 -0.89 8.12
CA LEU A 193 -4.25 -0.12 6.89
C LEU A 193 -3.79 -1.02 5.75
N ASN A 194 -4.37 -0.86 4.56
CA ASN A 194 -3.98 -1.62 3.38
C ASN A 194 -4.30 -0.93 2.05
N GLY A 195 -3.93 -1.58 0.93
CA GLY A 195 -4.11 -1.13 -0.45
C GLY A 195 -4.70 -2.23 -1.33
N HIS A 196 -4.02 -2.55 -2.45
CA HIS A 196 -4.25 -3.70 -3.34
C HIS A 196 -5.51 -3.66 -4.19
N THR A 197 -6.62 -3.14 -3.65
CA THR A 197 -7.90 -3.13 -4.37
C THR A 197 -8.07 -1.94 -5.30
N HIS A 198 -7.18 -0.94 -5.22
CA HIS A 198 -7.25 0.34 -5.95
C HIS A 198 -8.50 1.18 -5.65
N HIS A 199 -9.31 0.78 -4.66
CA HIS A 199 -10.53 1.46 -4.24
C HIS A 199 -10.41 1.90 -2.79
N THR A 200 -11.00 3.06 -2.47
CA THR A 200 -11.19 3.43 -1.06
C THR A 200 -12.19 2.49 -0.42
N PHE A 201 -11.84 1.96 0.75
CA PHE A 201 -12.77 1.23 1.60
C PHE A 201 -12.57 1.63 3.07
N THR A 202 -13.67 1.70 3.83
CA THR A 202 -13.65 2.03 5.25
C THR A 202 -14.70 1.19 5.96
N ASP A 203 -14.26 0.46 6.98
CA ASP A 203 -15.11 -0.40 7.79
C ASP A 203 -14.42 -0.69 9.14
N GLU A 204 -14.92 -1.68 9.86
CA GLU A 204 -14.26 -2.29 11.00
C GLU A 204 -14.09 -3.81 10.81
N ILE A 205 -13.07 -4.36 11.48
CA ILE A 205 -12.85 -5.80 11.55
C ILE A 205 -12.67 -6.21 13.01
N ASN A 206 -13.64 -6.94 13.57
CA ASN A 206 -13.72 -7.25 14.99
C ASN A 206 -13.64 -6.00 15.90
N GLY A 207 -14.25 -4.90 15.48
CA GLY A 207 -14.23 -3.61 16.20
C GLY A 207 -12.93 -2.81 16.04
N ILE A 208 -12.00 -3.26 15.19
CA ILE A 208 -10.77 -2.52 14.85
C ILE A 208 -11.05 -1.66 13.60
N PRO A 209 -10.82 -0.33 13.63
CA PRO A 209 -10.88 0.51 12.45
C PRO A 209 -10.04 -0.04 11.30
N TYR A 210 -10.62 -0.07 10.10
CA TYR A 210 -10.02 -0.69 8.93
C TYR A 210 -10.15 0.23 7.72
N PHE A 211 -9.03 0.53 7.08
CA PHE A 211 -8.99 1.43 5.92
C PHE A 211 -8.17 0.84 4.79
N THR A 212 -8.78 0.78 3.62
CA THR A 212 -8.09 0.58 2.35
C THR A 212 -8.00 1.92 1.64
N VAL A 213 -6.80 2.33 1.28
CA VAL A 213 -6.60 3.55 0.50
C VAL A 213 -6.74 3.24 -1.00
N SER A 214 -7.21 4.22 -1.76
CA SER A 214 -7.20 4.16 -3.22
C SER A 214 -5.77 4.03 -3.76
N SER A 215 -5.67 3.59 -5.01
CA SER A 215 -4.42 3.66 -5.77
C SER A 215 -3.97 5.11 -5.99
N MET A 216 -2.69 5.30 -6.28
CA MET A 216 -2.10 6.56 -6.77
C MET A 216 -1.95 6.62 -8.29
N SER A 217 -2.40 5.60 -9.02
CA SER A 217 -2.19 5.46 -10.47
C SER A 217 -3.49 5.23 -11.24
N PHE A 218 -4.16 4.11 -11.03
CA PHE A 218 -5.35 3.72 -11.78
C PHE A 218 -6.29 2.84 -10.98
N VAL A 219 -7.48 2.59 -11.51
CA VAL A 219 -8.41 1.57 -11.01
C VAL A 219 -8.84 0.66 -12.16
N GLY A 220 -9.19 -0.59 -11.85
CA GLY A 220 -9.92 -1.47 -12.76
C GLY A 220 -11.37 -1.63 -12.33
N GLU A 221 -12.31 -1.30 -13.21
CA GLU A 221 -13.76 -1.45 -13.00
C GLU A 221 -14.27 -2.64 -13.81
N ASP A 222 -14.91 -3.61 -13.14
CA ASP A 222 -15.54 -4.77 -13.79
C ASP A 222 -16.80 -4.32 -14.55
N GLU A 223 -16.79 -4.47 -15.87
CA GLU A 223 -17.93 -4.17 -16.76
C GLU A 223 -18.77 -5.40 -17.10
N GLY A 224 -18.43 -6.57 -16.52
CA GLY A 224 -19.06 -7.85 -16.81
C GLY A 224 -18.45 -8.57 -18.01
N ASP A 225 -18.81 -9.85 -18.18
CA ASP A 225 -18.37 -10.70 -19.30
C ASP A 225 -16.83 -10.77 -19.49
N GLY A 226 -16.09 -10.62 -18.39
CA GLY A 226 -14.63 -10.62 -18.35
C GLY A 226 -14.00 -9.30 -18.82
N PHE A 227 -14.78 -8.24 -19.02
CA PHE A 227 -14.24 -6.92 -19.37
C PHE A 227 -13.93 -6.10 -18.13
N VAL A 228 -12.74 -5.51 -18.12
CA VAL A 228 -12.29 -4.57 -17.10
C VAL A 228 -11.92 -3.25 -17.77
N ARG A 229 -12.55 -2.17 -17.33
CA ARG A 229 -12.23 -0.80 -17.74
C ARG A 229 -11.23 -0.20 -16.77
N PHE A 230 -10.04 0.08 -17.27
CA PHE A 230 -9.00 0.79 -16.56
C PHE A 230 -9.13 2.28 -16.79
N GLU A 231 -9.09 3.05 -15.71
CA GLU A 231 -9.09 4.50 -15.75
C GLU A 231 -8.16 5.09 -14.67
N GLU A 232 -7.64 6.28 -14.94
CA GLU A 232 -6.83 6.99 -13.95
C GLU A 232 -7.70 7.38 -12.77
N ARG A 233 -7.25 6.99 -11.58
CA ARG A 233 -7.75 7.46 -10.30
C ARG A 233 -6.58 7.51 -9.35
N HIS A 234 -6.53 8.56 -8.56
CA HIS A 234 -5.54 8.68 -7.49
C HIS A 234 -6.23 9.14 -6.21
N GLY A 235 -5.73 8.71 -5.06
CA GLY A 235 -6.29 9.11 -3.79
C GLY A 235 -5.38 8.78 -2.62
N TYR A 236 -5.65 9.42 -1.50
CA TYR A 236 -4.90 9.21 -0.27
C TYR A 236 -5.80 9.29 0.96
N ASN A 237 -5.32 8.73 2.06
CA ASN A 237 -5.91 8.95 3.38
C ASN A 237 -4.95 9.80 4.22
N LEU A 238 -5.50 10.77 4.94
CA LEU A 238 -4.78 11.56 5.95
C LEU A 238 -5.40 11.28 7.33
N TYR A 239 -4.58 10.79 8.25
CA TYR A 239 -4.99 10.53 9.63
C TYR A 239 -4.38 11.56 10.57
N HIS A 240 -5.20 12.19 11.39
CA HIS A 240 -4.75 12.99 12.52
C HIS A 240 -4.90 12.16 13.79
N LEU A 241 -3.78 11.93 14.47
CA LEU A 241 -3.70 11.19 15.72
C LEU A 241 -3.52 12.13 16.91
N ASP A 242 -4.24 11.83 17.98
CA ASP A 242 -4.06 12.38 19.33
C ASP A 242 -4.02 11.22 20.33
N GLN A 243 -2.99 11.15 21.17
CA GLN A 243 -2.82 10.10 22.18
C GLN A 243 -2.92 8.67 21.61
N GLY A 244 -2.24 8.43 20.47
CA GLY A 244 -2.25 7.13 19.79
C GLY A 244 -3.62 6.69 19.25
N ARG A 245 -4.55 7.64 19.01
CA ARG A 245 -5.87 7.37 18.43
C ARG A 245 -6.14 8.28 17.24
N ILE A 246 -6.75 7.74 16.20
CA ILE A 246 -7.25 8.54 15.08
C ILE A 246 -8.41 9.41 15.59
N VAL A 247 -8.24 10.73 15.61
CA VAL A 247 -9.30 11.69 15.96
C VAL A 247 -9.93 12.35 14.75
N ARG A 248 -9.23 12.32 13.60
CA ARG A 248 -9.77 12.73 12.31
C ARG A 248 -9.16 11.88 11.21
N GLN A 249 -9.99 11.47 10.27
CA GLN A 249 -9.59 10.77 9.06
C GLN A 249 -10.21 11.52 7.88
N THR A 250 -9.38 11.84 6.88
CA THR A 250 -9.82 12.42 5.61
C THR A 250 -9.41 11.46 4.50
N THR A 251 -10.32 11.19 3.57
CA THR A 251 -9.98 10.54 2.30
C THR A 251 -10.22 11.53 1.18
N GLU A 252 -9.23 11.67 0.31
CA GLU A 252 -9.37 12.41 -0.94
C GLU A 252 -9.23 11.43 -2.10
N ASN A 253 -10.19 11.48 -3.04
CA ASN A 253 -10.19 10.69 -4.26
C ASN A 253 -10.36 11.63 -5.44
N PHE A 254 -9.50 11.48 -6.44
CA PHE A 254 -9.49 12.28 -7.65
C PHE A 254 -9.81 11.38 -8.84
N ILE A 255 -10.82 11.77 -9.60
CA ILE A 255 -11.30 11.04 -10.78
C ILE A 255 -11.20 11.99 -11.98
N PRO A 256 -10.05 12.04 -12.68
CA PRO A 256 -9.86 12.91 -13.84
C PRO A 256 -10.80 12.60 -15.01
N GLY A 257 -11.34 11.38 -15.07
CA GLY A 257 -12.19 10.90 -16.17
C GLY A 257 -11.39 10.36 -17.37
N ASN A 258 -10.09 10.15 -17.21
CA ASN A 258 -9.22 9.60 -18.24
C ASN A 258 -9.34 8.07 -18.26
N ILE A 259 -10.05 7.54 -19.25
CA ILE A 259 -10.11 6.10 -19.51
C ILE A 259 -8.81 5.69 -20.21
N LEU A 260 -8.07 4.77 -19.60
CA LEU A 260 -6.83 4.24 -20.15
C LEU A 260 -7.15 3.19 -21.22
N LYS A 261 -7.95 2.18 -20.84
CA LYS A 261 -8.35 1.10 -21.75
C LYS A 261 -9.44 0.21 -21.16
N THR A 262 -10.27 -0.38 -22.01
CA THR A 262 -11.09 -1.55 -21.63
C THR A 262 -10.44 -2.81 -22.19
N LEU A 263 -10.19 -3.79 -21.33
CA LEU A 263 -9.53 -5.05 -21.67
C LEU A 263 -10.43 -6.22 -21.33
N GLN A 264 -10.45 -7.24 -22.19
CA GLN A 264 -11.03 -8.53 -21.84
C GLN A 264 -9.97 -9.34 -21.07
N MET A 265 -10.12 -9.38 -19.75
CA MET A 265 -9.32 -10.21 -18.86
C MET A 265 -9.81 -11.64 -19.01
N LYS A 266 -8.90 -12.58 -19.28
CA LYS A 266 -9.25 -14.01 -19.29
C LYS A 266 -9.16 -14.53 -17.86
N ASP A 267 -10.17 -15.30 -17.46
CA ASP A 267 -10.16 -16.11 -16.23
C ASP A 267 -8.96 -17.08 -16.18
#